data_AF-A0A2V6WZ98-F1
#
_entry.id   AF-A0A2V6WZ98-F1
#
_cell.length_a   1.000
_cell.length_b   1.000
_cell.length_c   1.000
_cell.angle_alpha   90.00
_cell.angle_beta   90.00
_cell.angle_gamma   90.00
#
_symmetry.space_group_name_H-M   'P 1'
#
loop_
_entity.id
_entity.type
_entity.pdbx_description
1 polymer ?
#
loop_
_entity_poly.entity_id
_entity_poly.type
_entity_poly.pdbx_seq_one_letter_code
_entity_poly.pdbx_strand_id
1 'polypeptide(L)'
;MTIHNLFPLVALALNLTLIALVLYRDFQSRINRTFAYFLAGLAVWNFGVFMLRSTTAPSTALFWERAVFVGLIPVIPLYYHFVLLFLNRTQVWRRMLLIAYTFAALFMAVNPTALFIKGV
;
A
#
# COMPACT_ATOMS: atom_id res chain seq x y z
N MET A 1 -20.04 -7.06 -15.55
CA MET A 1 -18.66 -6.99 -15.03
C MET A 1 -17.76 -7.81 -15.94
N THR A 2 -16.71 -7.22 -16.50
CA THR A 2 -15.74 -7.94 -17.36
C THR A 2 -14.74 -8.70 -16.49
N ILE A 3 -14.20 -9.83 -16.99
CA ILE A 3 -13.21 -10.67 -16.29
C ILE A 3 -12.02 -9.87 -15.75
N HIS A 4 -11.64 -8.79 -16.43
CA HIS A 4 -10.52 -7.92 -16.05
C HIS A 4 -10.73 -7.20 -14.71
N ASN A 5 -11.97 -7.04 -14.25
CA ASN A 5 -12.26 -6.43 -12.94
C ASN A 5 -12.03 -7.40 -11.77
N LEU A 6 -11.83 -8.69 -12.03
CA LEU A 6 -11.61 -9.69 -10.98
C LEU A 6 -10.13 -9.81 -10.57
N PHE A 7 -9.19 -9.38 -11.43
CA PHE A 7 -7.75 -9.46 -11.12
C PHE A 7 -7.35 -8.78 -9.80
N PRO A 8 -7.84 -7.56 -9.49
CA PRO A 8 -7.52 -6.93 -8.20
C PRO A 8 -8.07 -7.72 -7.01
N LEU A 9 -9.20 -8.43 -7.14
CA LEU A 9 -9.75 -9.26 -6.05
C LEU A 9 -8.91 -10.51 -5.81
N VAL A 10 -8.42 -11.15 -6.88
CA VAL A 10 -7.50 -12.29 -6.75
C VAL A 10 -6.20 -11.81 -6.09
N ALA A 11 -5.64 -10.69 -6.53
CA ALA A 11 -4.45 -10.10 -5.92
C ALA A 11 -4.69 -9.71 -4.46
N LEU A 12 -5.85 -9.15 -4.12
CA LEU A 12 -6.26 -8.87 -2.74
C LEU A 12 -6.26 -10.15 -1.88
N ALA A 13 -6.91 -11.22 -2.36
CA ALA A 13 -6.98 -12.49 -1.63
C ALA A 13 -5.59 -13.11 -1.42
N LEU A 14 -4.71 -13.03 -2.41
CA LEU A 14 -3.33 -13.50 -2.28
C LEU A 14 -2.54 -12.67 -1.26
N ASN A 15 -2.65 -11.34 -1.28
CA ASN A 15 -2.01 -10.47 -0.29
C ASN A 15 -2.49 -10.79 1.13
N LEU A 16 -3.81 -10.94 1.34
CA LEU A 16 -4.38 -11.28 2.64
C LEU A 16 -3.93 -12.66 3.13
N THR A 17 -3.90 -13.65 2.24
CA THR A 17 -3.38 -14.99 2.55
C THR A 17 -1.92 -14.93 2.99
N LEU A 18 -1.07 -14.20 2.26
CA LEU A 18 0.34 -14.04 2.62
C LEU A 18 0.54 -13.31 3.95
N ILE A 19 -0.26 -12.27 4.24
CA ILE A 19 -0.26 -11.60 5.55
C ILE A 19 -0.55 -12.60 6.65
N ALA A 20 -1.63 -13.39 6.50
CA ALA A 20 -2.03 -14.39 7.48
C ALA A 20 -0.92 -15.42 7.71
N LEU A 21 -0.33 -15.96 6.64
CA LEU A 21 0.74 -16.97 6.73
C LEU A 21 2.00 -16.42 7.41
N VAL A 22 2.43 -15.20 7.06
CA VAL A 22 3.65 -14.59 7.60
C VAL A 22 3.50 -14.23 9.07
N LEU A 23 2.33 -13.70 9.47
CA LEU A 23 2.06 -13.38 10.86
C LEU A 23 1.80 -14.62 11.71
N TYR A 24 1.15 -15.65 11.15
CA TYR A 24 0.97 -16.94 11.84
C TYR A 24 2.31 -17.63 12.12
N ARG A 25 3.27 -17.55 11.18
CA ARG A 25 4.59 -18.15 11.34
C ARG A 25 5.39 -17.53 12.48
N ASP A 26 5.45 -16.21 12.54
CA ASP A 26 6.10 -15.46 13.62
C ASP A 26 5.68 -13.98 13.57
N PHE A 27 4.74 -13.61 14.43
CA PHE A 27 4.22 -12.25 14.53
C PHE A 27 5.16 -11.29 15.27
N GLN A 28 6.15 -11.81 16.02
CA GLN A 28 7.11 -11.00 16.77
C GLN A 28 8.29 -10.55 15.89
N SER A 29 8.58 -11.31 14.82
CA SER A 29 9.60 -10.92 13.84
C SER A 29 9.29 -9.58 13.19
N ARG A 30 10.25 -8.65 13.32
CA ARG A 30 10.18 -7.32 12.69
C ARG A 30 10.14 -7.40 11.16
N ILE A 31 10.82 -8.39 10.58
CA ILE A 31 10.83 -8.63 9.13
C ILE A 31 9.41 -9.02 8.68
N ASN A 32 8.78 -9.98 9.38
CA ASN A 32 7.45 -10.48 9.06
C ASN A 32 6.39 -9.38 9.18
N ARG A 33 6.45 -8.57 10.25
CA ARG A 33 5.53 -7.44 10.44
C ARG A 33 5.68 -6.37 9.35
N THR A 34 6.91 -6.02 9.00
CA THR A 34 7.17 -5.01 7.96
C THR A 34 6.71 -5.49 6.58
N PHE A 35 6.93 -6.77 6.28
CA PHE A 35 6.39 -7.40 5.08
C PHE A 35 4.86 -7.44 5.08
N ALA A 36 4.23 -7.77 6.21
CA ALA A 36 2.77 -7.75 6.34
C ALA A 36 2.18 -6.35 6.13
N TYR A 37 2.81 -5.29 6.65
CA TYR A 37 2.39 -3.91 6.41
C TYR A 37 2.53 -3.52 4.92
N PHE A 38 3.61 -3.94 4.26
CA PHE A 38 3.78 -3.75 2.82
C PHE A 38 2.64 -4.42 2.02
N LEU A 39 2.33 -5.68 2.33
CA LEU A 39 1.23 -6.41 1.69
C LEU A 39 -0.14 -5.78 2.01
N ALA A 40 -0.32 -5.22 3.21
CA ALA A 40 -1.55 -4.53 3.57
C ALA A 40 -1.77 -3.27 2.73
N GLY A 41 -0.71 -2.51 2.42
CA GLY A 41 -0.77 -1.40 1.48
C GLY A 41 -1.20 -1.84 0.09
N LEU A 42 -0.65 -2.96 -0.41
CA LEU A 42 -1.08 -3.57 -1.68
C LEU A 42 -2.52 -4.08 -1.62
N ALA A 43 -2.98 -4.63 -0.51
CA ALA A 43 -4.36 -5.06 -0.32
C ALA A 43 -5.33 -3.86 -0.41
N VAL A 44 -5.04 -2.77 0.31
CA VAL A 44 -5.83 -1.53 0.24
C VAL A 44 -5.85 -0.97 -1.19
N TRP A 45 -4.70 -0.97 -1.86
CA TRP A 45 -4.60 -0.55 -3.26
C TRP A 45 -5.48 -1.40 -4.19
N ASN A 46 -5.36 -2.73 -4.12
CA ASN A 46 -6.14 -3.65 -4.93
C ASN A 46 -7.65 -3.49 -4.72
N PHE A 47 -8.08 -3.32 -3.48
CA PHE A 47 -9.48 -3.05 -3.15
C PHE A 47 -9.95 -1.71 -3.73
N GLY A 48 -9.15 -0.65 -3.57
CA GLY A 48 -9.44 0.66 -4.15
C GLY A 48 -9.57 0.63 -5.67
N VAL A 49 -8.69 -0.09 -6.37
CA VAL A 49 -8.74 -0.26 -7.83
C VAL A 49 -10.01 -1.01 -8.25
N PHE A 50 -10.41 -2.06 -7.52
CA PHE A 50 -11.65 -2.77 -7.79
C PHE A 50 -12.87 -1.84 -7.68
N MET A 51 -12.95 -1.06 -6.60
CA MET A 51 -14.05 -0.12 -6.37
C MET A 51 -14.07 1.02 -7.40
N LEU A 52 -12.90 1.55 -7.77
CA LEU A 52 -12.75 2.57 -8.80
C LEU A 52 -13.29 2.07 -10.15
N ARG A 53 -12.91 0.85 -10.57
CA ARG A 53 -13.37 0.24 -11.83
C ARG A 53 -14.84 -0.17 -11.83
N SER A 54 -15.45 -0.26 -10.66
CA SER A 54 -16.86 -0.66 -10.49
C SER A 54 -17.80 0.54 -10.37
N THR A 55 -17.25 1.75 -10.26
CA THR A 55 -18.00 2.98 -10.05
C THR A 55 -18.34 3.66 -11.38
N THR A 56 -19.56 4.18 -11.49
CA THR A 56 -20.03 4.99 -12.65
C THR A 56 -20.19 6.48 -12.32
N ALA A 57 -20.20 6.84 -11.02
CA ALA A 57 -20.36 8.22 -10.56
C ALA A 57 -19.00 8.93 -10.41
N PRO A 58 -18.78 10.12 -11.01
CA PRO A 58 -17.50 10.82 -10.97
C PRO A 58 -17.00 11.19 -9.55
N SER A 59 -17.91 11.59 -8.66
CA SER A 59 -17.55 11.93 -7.27
C SER A 59 -17.04 10.72 -6.49
N THR A 60 -17.68 9.56 -6.69
CA THR A 60 -17.26 8.29 -6.09
C THR A 60 -15.96 7.78 -6.71
N ALA A 61 -15.72 8.05 -8.00
CA ALA A 61 -14.46 7.71 -8.66
C ALA A 61 -13.28 8.50 -8.05
N LEU A 62 -13.44 9.82 -7.86
CA LEU A 62 -12.42 10.65 -7.21
C LEU A 62 -12.09 10.19 -5.79
N PHE A 63 -13.09 9.77 -5.02
CA PHE A 63 -12.87 9.19 -3.70
C PHE A 63 -12.01 7.92 -3.76
N TRP A 64 -12.36 6.96 -4.62
CA TRP A 64 -11.62 5.71 -4.74
C TRP A 64 -10.23 5.89 -5.31
N GLU A 65 -10.04 6.85 -6.21
CA GLU A 65 -8.72 7.21 -6.70
C GLU A 65 -7.82 7.72 -5.58
N ARG A 66 -8.31 8.63 -4.72
CA ARG A 66 -7.57 9.07 -3.53
C ARG A 66 -7.33 7.93 -2.54
N ALA A 67 -8.29 7.02 -2.37
CA ALA A 67 -8.16 5.86 -1.50
C ALA A 67 -7.08 4.87 -1.97
N VAL A 68 -6.92 4.69 -3.29
CA VAL A 68 -5.84 3.90 -3.90
C VAL A 68 -4.47 4.40 -3.44
N PHE A 69 -4.27 5.72 -3.39
CA PHE A 69 -3.01 6.31 -2.95
C PHE A 69 -2.75 6.15 -1.44
N VAL A 70 -3.78 6.02 -0.61
CA VAL A 70 -3.60 5.66 0.81
C VAL A 70 -2.92 4.31 0.97
N GLY A 71 -3.22 3.34 0.09
CA GLY A 71 -2.51 2.07 0.03
C GLY A 71 -1.13 2.18 -0.62
N LEU A 72 -1.02 2.91 -1.73
CA LEU A 72 0.17 2.93 -2.58
C LEU A 72 1.33 3.75 -2.01
N ILE A 73 1.06 4.92 -1.39
CA ILE A 73 2.10 5.80 -0.83
C ILE A 73 2.99 5.08 0.21
N PRO A 74 2.45 4.36 1.21
CA PRO A 74 3.28 3.66 2.19
C PRO A 74 3.98 2.41 1.64
N VAL A 75 3.56 1.86 0.50
CA VAL A 75 4.17 0.65 -0.09
C VAL A 75 5.66 0.84 -0.38
N ILE A 76 6.06 2.01 -0.90
CA ILE A 76 7.45 2.28 -1.25
C ILE A 76 8.38 2.27 -0.02
N PRO A 77 8.16 3.08 1.03
CA PRO A 77 9.03 3.03 2.21
C PRO A 77 8.92 1.70 2.97
N LEU A 78 7.75 1.04 2.98
CA LEU A 78 7.61 -0.27 3.65
C LEU A 78 8.39 -1.37 2.94
N TYR A 79 8.37 -1.41 1.61
CA TYR A 79 9.20 -2.34 0.84
C TYR A 79 10.68 -2.08 1.05
N TYR A 80 11.10 -0.81 1.00
CA TYR A 80 12.48 -0.44 1.28
C TYR A 80 12.91 -0.83 2.70
N HIS A 81 12.07 -0.58 3.71
CA HIS A 81 12.31 -0.99 5.09
C HIS A 81 12.43 -2.51 5.22
N PHE A 82 11.55 -3.27 4.56
CA PHE A 82 11.59 -4.72 4.53
C PHE A 82 12.94 -5.22 3.99
N VAL A 83 13.41 -4.68 2.86
CA VAL A 83 14.71 -5.03 2.27
C VAL A 83 15.86 -4.71 3.23
N LEU A 84 15.84 -3.56 3.90
CA LEU A 84 16.87 -3.18 4.88
C LEU A 84 16.89 -4.08 6.11
N LEU A 85 15.73 -4.55 6.59
CA LEU A 85 15.65 -5.51 7.68
C LEU A 85 16.15 -6.88 7.23
N PHE A 86 15.76 -7.33 6.05
CA PHE A 86 16.19 -8.61 5.48
C PHE A 86 17.71 -8.67 5.28
N LEU A 87 18.32 -7.58 4.81
CA LEU A 87 19.78 -7.47 4.64
C LEU A 87 20.53 -7.09 5.92
N ASN A 88 19.82 -6.87 7.03
CA ASN A 88 20.37 -6.34 8.29
C ASN A 88 21.20 -5.03 8.11
N ARG A 89 20.73 -4.15 7.22
CA ARG A 89 21.37 -2.86 6.88
C ARG A 89 20.63 -1.62 7.38
N THR A 90 19.60 -1.81 8.21
CA THR A 90 18.73 -0.73 8.70
C THR A 90 19.52 0.37 9.42
N GLN A 91 20.54 0.02 10.21
CA GLN A 91 21.33 1.01 10.95
C GLN A 91 22.18 1.91 10.03
N VAL A 92 22.75 1.33 8.96
CA VAL A 92 23.57 2.05 7.99
C VAL A 92 22.73 3.04 7.18
N TRP A 93 21.56 2.61 6.75
CA TRP A 93 20.67 3.39 5.87
C TRP A 93 19.52 4.08 6.61
N ARG A 94 19.59 4.19 7.94
CA ARG A 94 18.53 4.77 8.78
C ARG A 94 18.11 6.16 8.32
N ARG A 95 19.07 7.01 7.90
CA ARG A 95 18.78 8.36 7.39
C ARG A 95 17.94 8.32 6.12
N MET A 96 18.32 7.46 5.15
CA MET A 96 17.59 7.32 3.90
C MET A 96 16.18 6.72 4.12
N LEU A 97 16.06 5.81 5.08
CA LEU A 97 14.77 5.27 5.51
C LEU A 97 13.85 6.35 6.10
N LEU A 98 14.39 7.22 6.97
CA LEU A 98 13.64 8.35 7.53
C LEU A 98 13.19 9.33 6.45
N ILE A 99 14.05 9.61 5.47
CA ILE A 99 13.70 10.45 4.31
C ILE A 99 12.53 9.81 3.54
N ALA A 100 12.61 8.52 3.22
CA ALA A 100 11.53 7.82 2.51
C ALA A 100 10.19 7.87 3.26
N TYR A 101 10.20 7.65 4.59
CA TYR A 101 8.99 7.79 5.41
C TYR A 101 8.49 9.24 5.50
N THR A 102 9.39 10.23 5.53
CA THR A 102 9.03 11.65 5.54
C THR A 102 8.32 12.03 4.26
N PHE A 103 8.87 11.65 3.09
CA PHE A 103 8.22 11.87 1.81
C PHE A 103 6.86 11.18 1.75
N ALA A 104 6.76 9.93 2.19
CA ALA A 104 5.48 9.24 2.22
C ALA A 104 4.46 9.94 3.12
N ALA A 105 4.85 10.44 4.29
CA ALA A 105 3.97 11.23 5.16
C ALA A 105 3.53 12.55 4.51
N LEU A 106 4.44 13.25 3.84
CA LEU A 106 4.12 14.48 3.09
C LEU A 106 3.12 14.21 1.96
N PHE A 107 3.37 13.19 1.14
CA PHE A 107 2.44 12.81 0.06
C PHE A 107 1.09 12.35 0.62
N MET A 108 1.08 11.61 1.73
CA MET A 108 -0.17 11.22 2.39
C MET A 108 -0.97 12.43 2.87
N ALA A 109 -0.30 13.45 3.43
CA ALA A 109 -0.94 14.69 3.87
C ALA A 109 -1.48 15.53 2.71
N VAL A 110 -0.82 15.50 1.54
CA VAL A 110 -1.25 16.23 0.34
C VAL A 110 -2.33 15.48 -0.45
N ASN A 111 -2.38 14.15 -0.37
CA ASN A 111 -3.34 13.28 -1.08
C ASN A 111 -4.82 13.73 -1.04
N PRO A 112 -5.40 14.16 0.11
CA PRO A 112 -6.80 14.60 0.14
C PRO A 112 -7.05 15.94 -0.57
N THR A 113 -5.99 16.69 -0.88
CA THR A 113 -6.11 18.03 -1.48
C THR A 113 -6.23 17.96 -3.01
N ALA A 114 -6.81 19.01 -3.60
CA ALA A 114 -6.86 19.17 -5.05
C ALA A 114 -5.47 19.38 -5.70
N LEU A 115 -4.42 19.55 -4.90
CA LEU A 115 -3.03 19.65 -5.37
C LEU A 115 -2.50 18.29 -5.83
N PHE A 116 -3.04 17.19 -5.29
CA PHE A 116 -2.62 15.84 -5.67
C PHE A 116 -3.45 15.35 -6.87
N ILE A 117 -4.77 15.37 -6.73
CA ILE A 117 -5.71 14.96 -7.79
C ILE A 117 -6.89 15.93 -7.81
N LYS A 118 -7.08 16.55 -8.98
CA LYS A 118 -8.09 17.59 -9.21
C LYS A 118 -9.38 17.07 -9.85
N GLY A 119 -9.36 15.92 -10.54
CA GLY A 119 -10.54 15.32 -11.17
C GLY A 119 -10.24 13.97 -11.84
N VAL A 120 -11.30 13.21 -12.14
CA VAL A 120 -11.31 11.88 -12.77
C VAL A 120 -12.25 11.89 -13.96
#